data_AF-A0A9D4H9D2-F1
#
_entry.id   AF-A0A9D4H9D2-F1
#
_cell.length_a   1.000
_cell.length_b   1.000
_cell.length_c   1.000
_cell.angle_alpha   90.00
_cell.angle_beta   90.00
_cell.angle_gamma   90.00
#
_symmetry.space_group_name_H-M   'P 1'
#
loop_
_entity.id
_entity.type
_entity.pdbx_description
1 polymer ?
#
loop_
_entity_poly.entity_id
_entity_poly.type
_entity_poly.pdbx_seq_one_letter_code
_entity_poly.pdbx_strand_id
1 'polypeptide(L)' 'MVNRWEAADMDCQCARDQYAYQKTGLIGRMFSCDRFGNYAPTGCTGSVCFCQDRSGKPIGDARVNMGQLDALNC' A
#
# COMPACT_ATOMS: atom_id res chain seq x y z
N MET A 1 12.15 -0.72 -18.31
CA MET A 1 13.55 -0.59 -17.85
C MET A 1 13.51 0.12 -16.52
N VAL A 2 14.22 -0.38 -15.50
CA VAL A 2 14.26 0.20 -14.15
C VAL A 2 15.68 0.70 -13.93
N ASN A 3 15.84 1.90 -13.39
CA ASN A 3 17.15 2.45 -13.08
C ASN A 3 17.75 1.73 -11.84
N ARG A 4 19.08 1.76 -11.73
CA ARG A 4 19.78 1.09 -10.61
C ARG A 4 19.38 1.61 -9.23
N TRP A 5 18.97 2.87 -9.12
CA TRP A 5 18.51 3.47 -7.86
C TRP A 5 17.08 3.06 -7.49
N GLU A 6 16.17 2.98 -8.47
CA GLU A 6 14.82 2.43 -8.25
C GLU A 6 14.86 0.97 -7.78
N ALA A 7 15.84 0.19 -8.28
CA ALA A 7 16.05 -1.18 -7.85
C ALA A 7 16.59 -1.31 -6.42
N ALA A 8 17.25 -0.27 -5.88
CA ALA A 8 17.77 -0.27 -4.52
C ALA A 8 16.65 -0.09 -3.47
N ASP A 9 15.59 0.63 -3.83
CA ASP A 9 14.43 0.88 -2.97
C ASP A 9 13.30 -0.14 -3.17
N MET A 10 13.51 -1.18 -3.99
CA MET A 10 12.53 -2.23 -4.26
C MET A 10 12.69 -3.41 -3.29
N ASP A 11 11.82 -3.50 -2.29
CA ASP A 11 11.78 -4.62 -1.34
C ASP A 11 10.70 -5.66 -1.64
N CYS A 12 9.73 -5.33 -2.52
CA CYS A 12 8.60 -6.17 -2.89
C CYS A 12 7.69 -6.57 -1.71
N GLN A 13 7.74 -5.85 -0.59
CA GLN A 13 7.07 -6.24 0.66
C GLN A 13 5.55 -6.36 0.48
N CYS A 14 4.93 -5.37 -0.18
CA CYS A 14 3.48 -5.39 -0.43
C CYS A 14 3.07 -6.59 -1.30
N ALA A 15 3.81 -6.86 -2.37
CA ALA A 15 3.53 -8.00 -3.25
C ALA A 15 3.69 -9.35 -2.52
N ARG A 16 4.72 -9.49 -1.66
CA ARG A 16 4.92 -10.70 -0.85
C ARG A 16 3.80 -10.90 0.16
N ASP A 17 3.40 -9.83 0.84
CA ASP A 17 2.31 -9.89 1.83
C ASP A 17 0.96 -10.17 1.17
N GLN A 18 0.70 -9.59 -0.01
CA GLN A 18 -0.48 -9.88 -0.81
C GLN A 18 -0.53 -11.36 -1.21
N TYR A 19 0.57 -11.91 -1.70
CA TYR A 19 0.66 -13.32 -2.06
C TYR A 19 0.49 -14.25 -0.86
N ALA A 20 1.10 -13.92 0.29
CA ALA A 20 0.93 -14.67 1.53
C ALA A 20 -0.53 -14.64 2.01
N TYR A 21 -1.19 -13.48 1.94
CA TYR A 21 -2.61 -13.34 2.30
C TYR A 21 -3.51 -14.15 1.36
N GLN A 22 -3.29 -14.11 0.05
CA GLN A 22 -4.06 -14.90 -0.92
C GLN A 22 -4.02 -16.40 -0.62
N LYS A 23 -2.87 -16.92 -0.15
CA LYS A 23 -2.73 -18.34 0.23
C LYS A 23 -3.61 -18.76 1.42
N THR A 24 -4.05 -17.82 2.24
CA THR A 24 -4.94 -18.13 3.37
C THR A 24 -6.37 -18.45 2.92
N GLY A 25 -6.74 -18.08 1.68
CA GLY A 25 -8.12 -18.16 1.19
C GLY A 25 -9.05 -17.10 1.77
N LEU A 26 -8.55 -16.22 2.65
CA LEU A 26 -9.31 -15.09 3.18
C LEU A 26 -9.48 -14.01 2.11
N ILE A 27 -10.68 -13.43 2.08
CA ILE A 27 -11.01 -12.27 1.25
C ILE A 27 -11.15 -11.02 2.13
N GLY A 28 -11.13 -9.83 1.52
CA GLY A 28 -11.48 -8.58 2.22
C GLY A 28 -10.32 -7.70 2.69
N ARG A 29 -9.05 -8.15 2.58
CA ARG A 29 -7.89 -7.26 2.74
C ARG A 29 -7.51 -6.67 1.38
N MET A 30 -7.45 -5.34 1.31
CA MET A 30 -6.93 -4.62 0.15
C MET A 30 -5.44 -4.33 0.34
N PHE A 31 -4.68 -4.44 -0.74
CA PHE A 31 -3.25 -4.14 -0.79
C PHE A 31 -3.02 -3.02 -1.80
N SER A 32 -2.51 -1.88 -1.33
CA SER A 32 -2.07 -0.77 -2.19
C SER A 32 -0.57 -0.89 -2.45
N CYS A 33 -0.21 -1.57 -3.53
CA CYS A 33 1.19 -1.71 -3.94
C CYS A 33 1.53 -0.74 -5.07
N ASP A 34 2.77 -0.24 -5.08
CA ASP A 34 3.30 0.50 -6.22
C ASP A 34 3.75 -0.45 -7.35
N ARG A 35 4.25 0.12 -8.46
CA ARG A 35 4.73 -0.66 -9.62
C ARG A 35 5.98 -1.51 -9.33
N PHE A 36 6.64 -1.31 -8.20
CA PHE A 36 7.81 -2.06 -7.78
C PHE A 36 7.46 -3.13 -6.73
N GLY A 37 6.19 -3.23 -6.34
CA GLY A 37 5.73 -4.19 -5.34
C GLY A 37 5.97 -3.74 -3.90
N ASN A 38 6.38 -2.49 -3.69
CA ASN A 38 6.46 -1.88 -2.36
C ASN A 38 5.07 -1.38 -1.94
N TYR A 39 4.90 -1.03 -0.67
CA TYR A 39 3.68 -0.36 -0.21
C TYR A 39 3.61 1.06 -0.77
N ALA A 40 2.48 1.41 -1.40
CA ALA A 40 2.22 2.77 -1.85
C ALA A 40 2.08 3.73 -0.64
N PRO A 41 2.32 5.04 -0.79
CA PRO A 41 2.16 6.01 0.30
C PRO A 41 0.74 6.07 0.89
N THR A 42 -0.27 5.66 0.11
CA THR A 42 -1.68 5.64 0.49
C THR A 42 -2.20 4.22 0.61
N GLY A 43 -2.85 3.89 1.73
CA GLY A 43 -3.55 2.63 1.96
C GLY A 43 -5.03 2.83 2.23
N CYS A 44 -5.86 1.86 1.86
CA CYS A 44 -7.29 1.89 2.19
C CYS A 44 -7.71 0.58 2.86
N THR A 45 -8.54 0.68 3.90
CA THR A 45 -9.20 -0.46 4.54
C THR A 45 -10.71 -0.22 4.49
N GLY A 46 -11.42 -1.04 3.72
CA GLY A 46 -12.82 -0.78 3.39
C GLY A 46 -12.97 0.55 2.65
N SER A 47 -13.81 1.45 3.17
CA SER A 47 -14.06 2.77 2.58
C SER A 47 -13.16 3.88 3.11
N VAL A 48 -12.25 3.57 4.05
CA VAL A 48 -11.39 4.57 4.71
C VAL A 48 -9.96 4.45 4.18
N CYS A 49 -9.42 5.57 3.72
CA CYS A 49 -8.05 5.69 3.23
C CYS A 49 -7.20 6.56 4.15
N PHE A 50 -5.91 6.26 4.24
CA PHE A 50 -4.93 6.85 5.15
C PHE A 50 -3.53 6.83 4.52
N CYS A 51 -2.64 7.69 5.03
CA CYS A 51 -1.22 7.60 4.72
C CYS A 51 -0.63 6.37 5.41
N GLN A 52 0.27 5.67 4.74
CA GLN A 52 0.93 4.50 5.30
C GLN A 52 2.45 4.55 5.08
N ASP A 53 3.18 3.86 5.94
CA ASP A 53 4.62 3.68 5.81
C ASP A 53 5.00 2.58 4.81
N ARG A 54 6.31 2.37 4.64
CA ARG A 54 6.87 1.32 3.76
C ARG A 54 6.51 -0.11 4.20
N SER A 55 5.96 -0.30 5.39
CA SER A 55 5.46 -1.58 5.90
C SER A 55 3.93 -1.71 5.79
N GLY A 56 3.25 -0.73 5.17
CA GLY A 56 1.80 -0.71 5.02
C GLY A 56 1.05 -0.37 6.30
N LYS A 57 1.71 0.23 7.30
CA LYS A 57 1.06 0.66 8.55
C LYS A 57 0.56 2.10 8.42
N PRO A 58 -0.66 2.40 8.89
CA PRO A 58 -1.14 3.77 8.92
C PRO A 58 -0.20 4.70 9.69
N ILE A 59 0.07 5.88 9.13
CA ILE A 59 0.82 6.96 9.77
C ILE A 59 -0.04 8.22 9.86
N GLY A 60 0.06 8.91 10.99
CA GLY A 60 -0.75 10.08 11.29
C GLY A 60 -2.23 9.78 11.51
N ASP A 61 -3.01 10.85 11.67
CA ASP A 61 -4.43 10.76 12.01
C ASP A 61 -5.37 10.99 10.81
N ALA A 62 -4.84 11.51 9.70
CA ALA A 62 -5.61 11.86 8.52
C ALA A 62 -6.27 10.61 7.91
N ARG A 63 -7.60 10.66 7.80
CA ARG A 63 -8.43 9.61 7.23
C ARG A 63 -9.48 10.24 6.34
N VAL A 64 -9.60 9.76 5.11
CA VAL A 64 -10.59 10.22 4.13
C VAL A 64 -11.42 9.03 3.64
N ASN A 65 -12.59 9.31 3.08
CA ASN A 65 -13.31 8.29 2.33
C ASN A 65 -12.60 8.00 1.01
N MET A 66 -12.74 6.78 0.48
CA MET A 66 -12.13 6.36 -0.78
C MET A 66 -12.47 7.29 -1.96
N GLY A 67 -13.68 7.86 -1.99
CA GLY A 67 -14.08 8.84 -3.01
C GLY A 67 -13.41 10.22 -2.89
N GLN A 68 -12.63 10.44 -1.83
CA GLN A 68 -11.90 11.67 -1.54
C GLN A 68 -10.40 11.40 -1.38
N LEU A 69 -9.89 10.31 -1.97
CA LEU A 69 -8.47 9.94 -1.88
C LEU A 69 -7.55 11.08 -2.34
N ASP A 70 -7.95 11.84 -3.36
CA ASP A 70 -7.19 12.99 -3.87
C ASP A 70 -7.05 14.15 -2.86
N ALA A 71 -7.88 14.18 -1.81
CA ALA A 71 -7.78 15.15 -0.73
C ALA A 71 -6.74 14.76 0.34
N LEU A 72 -6.24 13.53 0.30
CA LEU A 72 -5.26 13.00 1.23
C LEU A 72 -3.85 13.20 0.67
N ASN A 73 -3.09 14.11 1.29
CA ASN A 73 -1.70 14.38 0.91
C ASN A 73 -0.74 13.51 1.74
N CYS A 74 -0.24 12.46 1.09
CA CYS A 74 0.87 11.61 1.51
C CYS A 74 1.99 11.76 0.44
#